data_AF-A0A5N8Z1I4-F1
#
_entry.id   AF-A0A5N8Z1I4-F1
#
_cell.length_a   1.000
_cell.length_b   1.000
_cell.length_c   1.000
_cell.angle_alpha   90.00
_cell.angle_beta   90.00
_cell.angle_gamma   90.00
#
_symmetry.space_group_name_H-M   'P 1'
#
loop_
_entity.id
_entity.type
_entity.pdbx_description
1 polymer ?
#
loop_
_entity_poly.entity_id
_entity_poly.type
_entity_poly.pdbx_seq_one_letter_code
_entity_poly.pdbx_strand_id
1 'polypeptide(L)'
;MIQERLESTFFDQQVWHKVWWSEFGNDFQLKILAAYSDSGSVELIAPLMVDGNEISFLGSTDLVDYHDFLFKEPSDSNCIQLLMEVIHGMRGISKISLESLPESSSTIILFSSYAQQLGWQVEVAQEDVAPRIELPSTWDDYMTNLRKKDRHELRRKFRRLKQAGDVRQVELISPDDVENAMGDFIRLHRMSTAGKEQFMTGQRERFFRNVAVELAKQGLTRLCFLEVNNERVATSLSFVCTGVRYLYNSGYNPAHSNLSVGLLNHALAIKSSIESGHRVFDFMRGSEAYKYHLGGIDRQICALTAFRQSDSMN
;
A
#
# COMPACT_ATOMS: atom_id res chain seq x y z
N MET A 1 19.86 -0.69 5.50
CA MET A 1 18.92 -1.38 4.61
C MET A 1 18.77 -2.79 5.14
N ILE A 2 17.65 -3.07 5.81
CA ILE A 2 17.23 -4.44 6.05
C ILE A 2 16.21 -4.70 4.95
N GLN A 3 16.47 -5.67 4.08
CA GLN A 3 15.52 -6.04 3.05
C GLN A 3 15.72 -7.52 2.74
N GLU A 4 14.87 -8.38 3.33
CA GLU A 4 14.46 -9.65 2.73
C GLU A 4 13.18 -10.22 3.39
N ARG A 5 12.11 -9.40 3.35
CA ARG A 5 10.72 -9.92 3.32
C ARG A 5 10.49 -10.56 1.95
N LEU A 6 9.72 -11.66 1.88
CA LEU A 6 9.37 -12.35 0.62
C LEU A 6 8.80 -11.41 -0.48
N GLU A 7 8.22 -10.26 -0.08
CA GLU A 7 7.83 -9.16 -0.96
C GLU A 7 7.87 -7.85 -0.12
N SER A 8 8.90 -7.01 -0.31
CA SER A 8 9.01 -5.72 0.38
C SER A 8 8.19 -4.66 -0.35
N THR A 9 7.48 -3.82 0.41
CA THR A 9 6.61 -2.77 -0.13
C THR A 9 7.26 -1.40 -0.05
N PHE A 10 6.68 -0.40 -0.71
CA PHE A 10 7.12 0.99 -0.58
C PHE A 10 6.82 1.59 0.81
N PHE A 11 5.90 0.99 1.59
CA PHE A 11 5.66 1.39 2.98
C PHE A 11 6.86 1.09 3.88
N ASP A 12 7.67 0.08 3.52
CA ASP A 12 8.86 -0.32 4.28
C ASP A 12 10.00 0.72 4.16
N GLN A 13 9.89 1.67 3.22
CA GLN A 13 10.94 2.66 2.97
C GLN A 13 11.05 3.63 4.14
N GLN A 14 12.28 3.90 4.58
CA GLN A 14 12.51 4.87 5.67
C GLN A 14 11.89 6.24 5.37
N VAL A 15 11.90 6.64 4.09
CA VAL A 15 11.35 7.93 3.70
C VAL A 15 9.83 7.99 3.84
N TRP A 16 9.13 6.86 3.66
CA TRP A 16 7.69 6.76 3.93
C TRP A 16 7.39 7.11 5.40
N HIS A 17 8.03 6.38 6.32
CA HIS A 17 7.84 6.59 7.75
C HIS A 17 8.21 8.01 8.19
N LYS A 18 9.30 8.58 7.66
CA LYS A 18 9.72 9.96 7.98
C LYS A 18 8.68 11.00 7.53
N VAL A 19 8.20 10.89 6.29
CA VAL A 19 7.22 11.83 5.74
C VAL A 19 5.89 11.69 6.47
N TRP A 20 5.42 10.46 6.72
CA TRP A 20 4.19 10.22 7.50
C TRP A 20 4.31 10.80 8.90
N TRP A 21 5.39 10.50 9.63
CA TRP A 21 5.60 11.00 10.99
C TRP A 21 5.64 12.53 11.05
N SER A 22 6.29 13.18 10.07
CA SER A 22 6.38 14.64 10.03
C SER A 22 5.03 15.34 9.82
N GLU A 23 4.09 14.69 9.14
CA GLU A 23 2.77 15.27 8.88
C GLU A 23 1.76 14.87 9.95
N PHE A 24 1.75 13.60 10.41
CA PHE A 24 0.67 13.03 11.22
C PHE A 24 1.08 12.56 12.63
N GLY A 25 2.38 12.53 12.94
CA GLY A 25 2.88 11.94 14.18
C GLY A 25 2.71 12.79 15.45
N ASN A 26 2.26 14.04 15.34
CA ASN A 26 2.27 15.00 16.46
C ASN A 26 1.45 14.59 17.68
N ASP A 27 0.40 13.80 17.48
CA ASP A 27 -0.49 13.33 18.54
C ASP A 27 -0.02 12.00 19.18
N PHE A 28 1.09 11.44 18.69
CA PHE A 28 1.59 10.12 19.08
C PHE A 28 3.01 10.19 19.66
N GLN A 29 3.38 9.20 20.47
CA GLN A 29 4.76 9.00 20.87
C GLN A 29 5.45 8.00 19.94
N LEU A 30 6.55 8.42 19.31
CA LEU A 30 7.34 7.55 18.44
C LEU A 30 7.98 6.42 19.26
N LYS A 31 7.82 5.17 18.81
CA LYS A 31 8.48 4.01 19.40
C LYS A 31 9.10 3.15 18.31
N ILE A 32 10.42 3.22 18.14
CA ILE A 32 11.12 2.30 17.23
C ILE A 32 11.85 1.27 18.09
N LEU A 33 11.46 0.00 17.98
CA LEU A 33 12.17 -1.11 18.61
C LEU A 33 13.01 -1.82 17.55
N ALA A 34 14.20 -2.27 17.92
CA ALA A 34 15.09 -2.99 17.01
C ALA A 34 15.74 -4.17 17.72
N ALA A 35 15.82 -5.31 17.03
CA ALA A 35 16.56 -6.48 17.47
C ALA A 35 17.87 -6.57 16.69
N TYR A 36 18.94 -6.94 17.39
CA TYR A 36 20.28 -7.06 16.84
C TYR A 36 20.77 -8.49 17.06
N SER A 37 21.49 -9.05 16.09
CA SER A 37 22.25 -10.28 16.30
C SER A 37 23.41 -10.04 17.27
N ASP A 38 24.01 -11.12 17.77
CA ASP A 38 25.23 -11.07 18.59
C ASP A 38 26.40 -10.37 17.86
N SER A 39 26.39 -10.38 16.52
CA SER A 39 27.39 -9.70 15.69
C SER A 39 27.11 -8.20 15.49
N GLY A 40 25.98 -7.70 15.99
CA GLY A 40 25.55 -6.29 15.89
C GLY A 40 24.80 -5.94 14.61
N SER A 41 24.47 -6.91 13.75
CA SER A 41 23.59 -6.67 12.60
C SER A 41 22.15 -6.50 13.04
N VAL A 42 21.40 -5.58 12.42
CA VAL A 42 19.97 -5.41 12.71
C VAL A 42 19.17 -6.53 12.02
N GLU A 43 18.38 -7.26 12.80
CA GLU A 43 17.59 -8.41 12.34
C GLU A 43 16.09 -8.07 12.24
N LEU A 44 15.61 -7.17 13.10
CA LEU A 44 14.24 -6.66 13.08
C LEU A 44 14.21 -5.17 13.40
N ILE A 45 13.34 -4.43 12.72
CA ILE A 45 12.88 -3.10 13.13
C ILE A 45 11.36 -3.15 13.23
N ALA A 46 10.82 -2.71 14.37
CA ALA A 46 9.39 -2.49 14.57
C ALA A 46 9.11 -0.98 14.60
N PRO A 47 8.61 -0.41 13.48
CA PRO A 47 8.12 0.96 13.46
C PRO A 47 6.78 1.02 14.19
N LEU A 48 6.78 1.55 15.41
CA LEU A 48 5.59 1.62 16.26
C LEU A 48 5.32 3.07 16.70
N MET A 49 4.10 3.29 17.14
CA MET A 49 3.68 4.51 17.82
C MET A 49 2.82 4.15 19.04
N VAL A 50 2.79 5.05 20.02
CA VAL A 50 2.00 4.90 21.24
C VAL A 50 1.00 6.05 21.34
N ASP A 51 -0.26 5.70 21.56
CA ASP A 51 -1.36 6.60 21.92
C ASP A 51 -1.93 6.17 23.27
N GLY A 52 -1.70 6.96 24.32
CA GLY A 52 -2.12 6.61 25.67
C GLY A 52 -1.58 5.24 26.13
N ASN A 53 -2.46 4.24 26.19
CA ASN A 53 -2.16 2.86 26.60
C ASN A 53 -2.13 1.86 25.44
N GLU A 54 -2.21 2.34 24.20
CA GLU A 54 -2.24 1.54 22.99
C GLU A 54 -0.91 1.67 22.23
N ILE A 55 -0.39 0.55 21.77
CA ILE A 55 0.74 0.52 20.82
C ILE A 55 0.26 -0.05 19.49
N SER A 56 0.66 0.59 18.39
CA SER A 56 0.31 0.19 17.03
C SER A 56 1.48 0.43 16.07
N PHE A 57 1.34 -0.01 14.82
CA PHE A 57 2.31 0.32 13.78
C PHE A 57 2.42 1.83 13.56
N LEU A 58 3.60 2.30 13.18
CA LEU A 58 3.79 3.67 12.71
C LEU A 58 3.11 3.82 11.35
N GLY A 59 2.00 4.55 11.35
CA GLY A 59 1.15 4.68 10.18
C GLY A 59 -0.32 4.61 10.57
N SER A 60 -1.19 4.85 9.62
CA SER A 60 -2.63 4.76 9.80
C SER A 60 -3.27 4.09 8.60
N THR A 61 -4.33 3.30 8.84
CA THR A 61 -4.97 2.44 7.85
C THR A 61 -5.67 3.19 6.71
N ASP A 62 -5.84 4.51 6.83
CA ASP A 62 -6.33 5.39 5.79
C ASP A 62 -5.26 5.79 4.75
N LEU A 63 -3.97 5.57 5.07
CA LEU A 63 -2.84 5.88 4.19
C LEU A 63 -1.90 4.69 3.97
N VAL A 64 -1.95 3.66 4.82
CA VAL A 64 -1.08 2.50 4.75
C VAL A 64 -1.91 1.22 4.63
N ASP A 65 -1.84 0.60 3.45
CA ASP A 65 -2.63 -0.59 3.14
C ASP A 65 -1.97 -1.89 3.62
N TYR A 66 -0.65 -1.87 3.80
CA TYR A 66 0.14 -2.99 4.30
C TYR A 66 1.08 -2.52 5.42
N HIS A 67 0.93 -3.09 6.60
CA HIS A 67 1.92 -2.99 7.67
C HIS A 67 2.59 -4.34 7.90
N ASP A 68 3.79 -4.28 8.47
CA ASP A 68 4.44 -5.38 9.16
C ASP A 68 5.65 -4.86 9.93
N PHE A 69 6.30 -5.74 10.70
CA PHE A 69 7.67 -5.47 11.12
C PHE A 69 8.63 -5.64 9.95
N LEU A 70 9.74 -4.90 10.00
CA LEU A 70 10.78 -4.96 8.99
C LEU A 70 11.80 -6.03 9.39
N PHE A 71 11.68 -7.19 8.78
CA PHE A 71 12.56 -8.33 9.02
C PHE A 71 13.71 -8.38 8.03
N LYS A 72 14.86 -8.83 8.50
CA LYS A 72 15.92 -9.33 7.63
C LYS A 72 15.54 -10.71 7.09
N GLU A 73 15.08 -11.59 7.97
CA GLU A 73 14.51 -12.90 7.64
C GLU A 73 13.13 -13.05 8.33
N PRO A 74 12.01 -13.15 7.58
CA PRO A 74 10.66 -13.09 8.14
C PRO A 74 10.27 -14.30 9.01
N SER A 75 11.09 -15.35 9.09
CA SER A 75 10.85 -16.53 9.91
C SER A 75 11.63 -16.58 11.23
N ASP A 76 12.33 -15.52 11.61
CA ASP A 76 13.06 -15.52 12.89
C ASP A 76 12.10 -15.33 14.09
N SER A 77 11.70 -16.46 14.68
CA SER A 77 10.84 -16.52 15.85
C SER A 77 11.42 -15.78 17.07
N ASN A 78 12.75 -15.73 17.20
CA ASN A 78 13.40 -15.14 18.36
C ASN A 78 13.21 -13.61 18.38
N CYS A 79 13.28 -12.96 17.21
CA CYS A 79 13.08 -11.51 17.11
C CYS A 79 11.66 -11.10 17.53
N ILE A 80 10.64 -11.85 17.11
CA ILE A 80 9.24 -11.56 17.47
C ILE A 80 8.99 -11.84 18.96
N GLN A 81 9.59 -12.91 19.51
CA GLN A 81 9.52 -13.19 20.94
C GLN A 81 10.09 -12.02 21.76
N LEU A 82 11.32 -11.58 21.45
CA LEU A 82 11.98 -10.48 22.13
C LEU A 82 11.17 -9.18 22.03
N LEU A 83 10.62 -8.89 20.84
CA LEU A 83 9.76 -7.74 20.64
C LEU A 83 8.54 -7.77 21.57
N MET A 84 7.87 -8.92 21.65
CA MET A 84 6.69 -9.09 22.51
C MET A 84 7.04 -9.01 23.99
N GLU A 85 8.17 -9.59 24.43
CA GLU A 85 8.66 -9.48 25.81
C GLU A 85 8.93 -8.01 26.20
N VAL A 86 9.56 -7.23 25.31
CA VAL A 86 9.80 -5.79 25.50
C VAL A 86 8.48 -5.03 25.63
N ILE A 87 7.49 -5.30 24.77
CA ILE A 87 6.16 -4.66 24.84
C ILE A 87 5.43 -5.05 26.14
N HIS A 88 5.47 -6.33 26.54
CA HIS A 88 4.89 -6.79 27.81
C HIS A 88 5.53 -6.11 29.03
N GLY A 89 6.82 -5.80 28.98
CA GLY A 89 7.51 -5.00 30.02
C GLY A 89 7.02 -3.55 30.15
N MET A 90 6.35 -3.00 29.12
CA MET A 90 5.85 -1.62 29.14
C MET A 90 4.55 -1.51 29.95
N ARG A 91 4.64 -1.32 31.27
CA ARG A 91 3.49 -1.31 32.19
C ARG A 91 2.34 -0.35 31.83
N GLY A 92 2.60 0.70 31.06
CA GLY A 92 1.58 1.64 30.60
C GLY A 92 0.75 1.17 29.40
N ILE A 93 1.17 0.10 28.71
CA ILE A 93 0.51 -0.40 27.50
C ILE A 93 -0.44 -1.52 27.87
N SER A 94 -1.74 -1.37 27.64
CA SER A 94 -2.75 -2.41 27.88
C SER A 94 -3.42 -2.93 26.61
N LYS A 95 -3.17 -2.30 25.46
CA LYS A 95 -3.71 -2.68 24.15
C LYS A 95 -2.60 -2.65 23.09
N ILE A 96 -2.63 -3.63 22.20
CA ILE A 96 -1.78 -3.69 21.01
C ILE A 96 -2.70 -3.83 19.80
N SER A 97 -2.52 -2.99 18.78
CA SER A 97 -3.28 -3.06 17.53
C SER A 97 -2.33 -3.11 16.34
N LEU A 98 -2.24 -4.28 15.72
CA LEU A 98 -1.43 -4.54 14.53
C LEU A 98 -2.39 -4.77 13.35
N GLU A 99 -2.78 -3.68 12.71
CA GLU A 99 -3.69 -3.65 11.56
C GLU A 99 -2.92 -3.80 10.25
N SER A 100 -3.64 -4.08 9.16
CA SER A 100 -3.09 -4.08 7.79
C SER A 100 -2.05 -5.17 7.51
N LEU A 101 -2.07 -6.27 8.25
CA LEU A 101 -1.15 -7.38 8.05
C LEU A 101 -1.58 -8.24 6.86
N PRO A 102 -0.72 -8.49 5.86
CA PRO A 102 -1.02 -9.51 4.85
C PRO A 102 -1.20 -10.88 5.52
N GLU A 103 -2.16 -11.68 5.05
CA GLU A 103 -2.45 -13.01 5.62
C GLU A 103 -1.25 -13.96 5.68
N SER A 104 -0.28 -13.77 4.78
CA SER A 104 0.96 -14.55 4.74
C SER A 104 2.01 -14.09 5.75
N SER A 105 1.75 -13.03 6.52
CA SER A 105 2.69 -12.50 7.51
C SER A 105 2.85 -13.47 8.67
N SER A 106 4.11 -13.86 8.94
CA SER A 106 4.48 -14.67 10.10
C SER A 106 4.21 -13.95 11.43
N THR A 107 4.13 -12.62 11.41
CA THR A 107 3.75 -11.79 12.57
C THR A 107 2.42 -12.24 13.15
N ILE A 108 1.43 -12.55 12.31
CA ILE A 108 0.10 -12.98 12.79
C ILE A 108 0.23 -14.22 13.69
N ILE A 109 0.99 -15.23 13.25
CA ILE A 109 1.11 -16.52 13.96
C ILE A 109 2.03 -16.38 15.18
N LEU A 110 3.24 -15.86 14.96
CA LEU A 110 4.29 -15.82 15.97
C LEU A 110 3.96 -14.82 17.08
N PHE A 111 3.53 -13.60 16.73
CA PHE A 111 3.19 -12.59 17.73
C PHE A 111 1.99 -13.01 18.56
N SER A 112 0.94 -13.60 17.95
CA SER A 112 -0.20 -14.14 18.68
C SER A 112 0.21 -15.19 19.71
N SER A 113 1.04 -16.14 19.30
CA SER A 113 1.53 -17.22 20.17
C SER A 113 2.29 -16.67 21.38
N TYR A 114 3.25 -15.77 21.17
CA TYR A 114 4.04 -15.19 22.25
C TYR A 114 3.22 -14.26 23.15
N ALA A 115 2.30 -13.48 22.58
CA ALA A 115 1.40 -12.62 23.36
C ALA A 115 0.50 -13.47 24.28
N GLN A 116 -0.08 -14.56 23.77
CA GLN A 116 -0.89 -15.50 24.57
C GLN A 116 -0.08 -16.17 25.69
N GLN A 117 1.16 -16.59 25.41
CA GLN A 117 2.06 -17.15 26.44
C GLN A 117 2.35 -16.16 27.58
N LEU A 118 2.38 -14.86 27.26
CA LEU A 118 2.56 -13.77 28.22
C LEU A 118 1.23 -13.26 28.83
N GLY A 119 0.14 -14.01 28.68
CA GLY A 119 -1.15 -13.74 29.32
C GLY A 119 -2.02 -12.67 28.62
N TRP A 120 -1.71 -12.31 27.37
CA TRP A 120 -2.58 -11.41 26.60
C TRP A 120 -3.74 -12.18 25.97
N GLN A 121 -4.92 -11.57 25.96
CA GLN A 121 -6.02 -12.03 25.12
C GLN A 121 -5.80 -11.50 23.69
N VAL A 122 -5.66 -12.40 22.72
CA VAL A 122 -5.40 -12.05 21.32
C VAL A 122 -6.61 -12.40 20.45
N GLU A 123 -7.00 -11.46 19.61
CA GLU A 123 -7.99 -11.62 18.55
C GLU A 123 -7.33 -11.35 17.20
N VAL A 124 -7.60 -12.21 16.23
CA VAL A 124 -7.22 -12.00 14.83
C VAL A 124 -8.49 -12.01 14.00
N ALA A 125 -8.70 -10.95 13.23
CA ALA A 125 -9.86 -10.80 12.36
C ALA A 125 -9.41 -10.48 10.93
N GLN A 126 -10.20 -10.90 9.95
CA GLN A 126 -10.07 -10.40 8.59
C GLN A 126 -10.51 -8.93 8.56
N GLU A 127 -9.63 -8.05 8.10
CA GLU A 127 -9.82 -6.60 8.02
C GLU A 127 -10.37 -6.19 6.65
N ASP A 128 -9.73 -6.64 5.56
CA ASP A 128 -10.11 -6.32 4.18
C ASP A 128 -9.46 -7.32 3.19
N VAL A 129 -9.59 -7.06 1.90
CA VAL A 129 -8.87 -7.73 0.81
C VAL A 129 -7.98 -6.77 0.05
N ALA A 130 -6.92 -7.29 -0.55
CA ALA A 130 -6.09 -6.56 -1.50
C ALA A 130 -5.92 -7.36 -2.80
N PRO A 131 -6.74 -7.09 -3.84
CA PRO A 131 -6.68 -7.82 -5.09
C PRO A 131 -5.38 -7.58 -5.84
N ARG A 132 -4.79 -8.62 -6.43
CA ARG A 132 -3.59 -8.51 -7.27
C ARG A 132 -3.62 -9.44 -8.48
N ILE A 133 -2.71 -9.21 -9.42
CA ILE A 133 -2.54 -10.01 -10.64
C ILE A 133 -1.09 -10.49 -10.70
N GLU A 134 -0.88 -11.80 -10.84
CA GLU A 134 0.39 -12.33 -11.35
C GLU A 134 0.46 -12.03 -12.85
N LEU A 135 1.43 -11.21 -13.25
CA LEU A 135 1.56 -10.72 -14.61
C LEU A 135 2.19 -11.80 -15.51
N PRO A 136 1.58 -12.11 -16.66
CA PRO A 136 2.21 -12.98 -17.65
C PRO A 136 3.28 -12.20 -18.44
N SER A 137 4.03 -12.92 -19.28
CA SER A 137 5.13 -12.34 -20.07
C SER A 137 4.68 -11.38 -21.17
N THR A 138 3.41 -11.44 -21.61
CA THR A 138 2.91 -10.59 -22.70
C THR A 138 1.51 -10.03 -22.43
N TRP A 139 1.20 -8.88 -23.05
CA TRP A 139 -0.12 -8.27 -22.98
C TRP A 139 -1.22 -9.17 -23.57
N ASP A 140 -0.91 -9.91 -24.64
CA ASP A 140 -1.87 -10.81 -25.27
C ASP A 140 -2.21 -12.01 -24.37
N ASP A 141 -1.23 -12.53 -23.62
CA ASP A 141 -1.47 -13.56 -22.60
C ASP A 141 -2.34 -13.01 -21.47
N TYR A 142 -2.05 -11.79 -20.99
CA TYR A 142 -2.89 -11.12 -19.99
C TYR A 142 -4.35 -11.01 -20.46
N MET A 143 -4.56 -10.52 -21.68
CA MET A 143 -5.89 -10.41 -22.27
C MET A 143 -6.58 -11.77 -22.38
N THR A 144 -5.84 -12.84 -22.68
CA THR A 144 -6.36 -14.21 -22.78
C THR A 144 -6.76 -14.77 -21.42
N ASN A 145 -5.98 -14.48 -20.37
CA ASN A 145 -6.24 -14.89 -18.98
C ASN A 145 -7.48 -14.23 -18.36
N LEU A 146 -7.87 -13.05 -18.84
CA LEU A 146 -9.13 -12.43 -18.42
C LEU A 146 -10.34 -13.30 -18.76
N ARG A 147 -11.37 -13.26 -17.90
CA ARG A 147 -12.67 -13.87 -18.19
C ARG A 147 -13.20 -13.36 -19.53
N LYS A 148 -13.84 -14.24 -20.31
CA LYS A 148 -14.32 -13.92 -21.67
C LYS A 148 -15.10 -12.59 -21.71
N LYS A 149 -16.03 -12.39 -20.77
CA LYS A 149 -16.83 -11.15 -20.63
C LYS A 149 -15.95 -9.92 -20.44
N ASP A 150 -15.02 -9.97 -19.48
CA ASP A 150 -14.15 -8.84 -19.13
C ASP A 150 -13.19 -8.50 -20.27
N ARG A 151 -12.59 -9.50 -20.93
CA ARG A 151 -11.76 -9.31 -22.13
C ARG A 151 -12.53 -8.57 -23.23
N HIS A 152 -13.75 -9.01 -23.54
CA HIS A 152 -14.58 -8.36 -24.57
C HIS A 152 -14.94 -6.92 -24.21
N GLU A 153 -15.30 -6.69 -22.94
CA GLU A 153 -15.64 -5.36 -22.44
C GLU A 153 -14.43 -4.42 -22.46
N LEU A 154 -13.25 -4.88 -22.02
CA LEU A 154 -12.02 -4.10 -22.06
C LEU A 154 -11.63 -3.72 -23.50
N ARG A 155 -11.68 -4.67 -24.45
CA ARG A 155 -11.46 -4.39 -25.89
C ARG A 155 -12.45 -3.36 -26.43
N ARG A 156 -13.73 -3.46 -26.05
CA ARG A 156 -14.76 -2.50 -26.46
C ARG A 156 -14.44 -1.08 -25.95
N LYS A 157 -14.06 -0.95 -24.68
CA LYS A 157 -13.68 0.32 -24.05
C LYS A 157 -12.44 0.93 -24.72
N PHE A 158 -11.40 0.15 -24.97
CA PHE A 158 -10.21 0.63 -25.71
C PHE A 158 -10.55 1.16 -27.11
N ARG A 159 -11.40 0.45 -27.87
CA ARG A 159 -11.84 0.91 -29.19
C ARG A 159 -12.60 2.22 -29.11
N ARG A 160 -13.47 2.39 -28.12
CA ARG A 160 -14.20 3.64 -27.90
C ARG A 160 -13.25 4.78 -27.54
N LEU A 161 -12.29 4.54 -26.65
CA LEU A 161 -11.29 5.53 -26.27
C LEU A 161 -10.48 5.99 -27.50
N LYS A 162 -10.02 5.06 -28.34
CA LYS A 162 -9.31 5.36 -29.59
C LYS A 162 -10.13 6.18 -30.59
N GLN A 163 -11.46 6.09 -30.55
CA GLN A 163 -12.35 6.89 -31.41
C GLN A 163 -12.60 8.31 -30.87
N ALA A 164 -12.19 8.60 -29.62
CA ALA A 164 -12.46 9.88 -28.97
C ALA A 164 -11.49 11.01 -29.37
N GLY A 165 -10.36 10.67 -30.01
CA GLY A 165 -9.36 11.64 -30.45
C GLY A 165 -7.93 11.10 -30.36
N ASP A 166 -6.98 12.00 -30.17
CA ASP A 166 -5.59 11.64 -29.87
C ASP A 166 -5.49 11.16 -28.42
N VAL A 167 -4.97 9.96 -28.21
CA VAL A 167 -4.95 9.31 -26.88
C VAL A 167 -3.58 8.75 -26.62
N ARG A 168 -3.02 9.12 -25.45
CA ARG A 168 -1.76 8.55 -24.94
C ARG A 168 -1.77 8.46 -23.43
N GLN A 169 -1.02 7.51 -22.89
CA GLN A 169 -0.67 7.52 -21.47
C GLN A 169 0.76 8.01 -21.33
N VAL A 170 0.97 8.95 -20.42
CA VAL A 170 2.30 9.46 -20.05
C VAL A 170 2.64 8.90 -18.69
N GLU A 171 3.86 8.39 -18.52
CA GLU A 171 4.38 7.90 -17.26
C GLU A 171 5.58 8.75 -16.85
N LEU A 172 5.47 9.39 -15.68
CA LEU A 172 6.50 10.25 -15.11
C LEU A 172 7.22 9.51 -13.99
N ILE A 173 8.55 9.54 -14.03
CA ILE A 173 9.43 8.80 -13.12
C ILE A 173 10.50 9.68 -12.47
N SER A 174 10.87 10.80 -13.11
CA SER A 174 11.90 11.70 -12.58
C SER A 174 11.31 12.51 -11.41
N PRO A 175 12.10 12.82 -10.37
CA PRO A 175 11.63 13.63 -9.25
C PRO A 175 11.03 14.98 -9.70
N ASP A 176 11.70 15.67 -10.62
CA ASP A 176 11.28 16.98 -11.11
C ASP A 176 9.96 16.90 -11.89
N ASP A 177 9.80 15.90 -12.77
CA ASP A 177 8.54 15.72 -13.52
C ASP A 177 7.39 15.34 -12.59
N VAL A 178 7.66 14.47 -11.61
CA VAL A 178 6.67 14.08 -10.59
C VAL A 178 6.25 15.30 -9.80
N GLU A 179 7.18 16.08 -9.26
CA GLU A 179 6.91 17.29 -8.48
C GLU A 179 6.03 18.28 -9.27
N ASN A 180 6.43 18.58 -10.51
CA ASN A 180 5.72 19.49 -11.39
C ASN A 180 4.31 19.01 -11.73
N ALA A 181 4.07 17.69 -11.79
CA ALA A 181 2.78 17.11 -12.14
C ALA A 181 1.88 16.77 -10.94
N MET A 182 2.38 16.86 -9.69
CA MET A 182 1.56 16.56 -8.51
C MET A 182 0.32 17.44 -8.39
N GLY A 183 0.36 18.69 -8.88
CA GLY A 183 -0.83 19.54 -8.91
C GLY A 183 -1.98 18.94 -9.73
N ASP A 184 -1.68 18.35 -10.88
CA ASP A 184 -2.68 17.67 -11.71
C ASP A 184 -3.17 16.37 -11.09
N PHE A 185 -2.29 15.62 -10.44
CA PHE A 185 -2.68 14.43 -9.69
C PHE A 185 -3.72 14.76 -8.63
N ILE A 186 -3.43 15.75 -7.79
CA ILE A 186 -4.32 16.19 -6.70
C ILE A 186 -5.65 16.71 -7.25
N ARG A 187 -5.61 17.51 -8.34
CA ARG A 187 -6.81 17.99 -9.02
C ARG A 187 -7.69 16.84 -9.51
N LEU A 188 -7.14 15.90 -10.28
CA LEU A 188 -7.89 14.76 -10.80
C LEU A 188 -8.37 13.80 -9.71
N HIS A 189 -7.60 13.65 -8.63
CA HIS A 189 -8.01 12.89 -7.44
C HIS A 189 -9.27 13.50 -6.82
N ARG A 190 -9.24 14.79 -6.49
CA ARG A 190 -10.39 15.51 -5.90
C ARG A 190 -11.62 15.45 -6.78
N MET A 191 -11.47 15.63 -8.09
CA MET A 191 -12.60 15.60 -9.04
C MET A 191 -13.31 14.25 -9.11
N SER A 192 -12.63 13.15 -8.76
CA SER A 192 -13.11 11.80 -9.04
C SER A 192 -14.40 11.42 -8.30
N THR A 193 -14.49 11.74 -7.01
CA THR A 193 -15.66 11.52 -6.16
C THR A 193 -15.66 12.51 -4.99
N ALA A 194 -16.83 12.78 -4.39
CA ALA A 194 -16.93 13.62 -3.19
C ALA A 194 -16.11 13.06 -2.02
N GLY A 195 -16.05 11.72 -1.87
CA GLY A 195 -15.20 11.09 -0.85
C GLY A 195 -13.70 11.37 -1.08
N LYS A 196 -13.24 11.37 -2.34
CA LYS A 196 -11.84 11.69 -2.68
C LYS A 196 -11.51 13.17 -2.51
N GLU A 197 -12.48 14.05 -2.72
CA GLU A 197 -12.34 15.47 -2.41
C GLU A 197 -12.15 15.69 -0.90
N GLN A 198 -13.03 15.12 -0.07
CA GLN A 198 -12.97 15.20 1.40
C GLN A 198 -11.70 14.53 1.94
N PHE A 199 -11.28 13.42 1.33
CA PHE A 199 -10.06 12.72 1.69
C PHE A 199 -8.82 13.60 1.50
N MET A 200 -8.74 14.42 0.45
CA MET A 200 -7.53 15.15 0.09
C MET A 200 -7.42 16.50 0.81
N THR A 201 -7.25 16.46 2.14
CA THR A 201 -6.99 17.64 2.99
C THR A 201 -5.65 18.32 2.64
N GLY A 202 -5.43 19.54 3.12
CA GLY A 202 -4.15 20.24 2.89
C GLY A 202 -2.93 19.50 3.47
N GLN A 203 -3.11 18.79 4.59
CA GLN A 203 -2.09 17.95 5.21
C GLN A 203 -1.77 16.72 4.37
N ARG A 204 -2.81 16.00 3.90
CA ARG A 204 -2.61 14.87 2.99
C ARG A 204 -2.03 15.31 1.66
N GLU A 205 -2.40 16.47 1.11
CA GLU A 205 -1.79 16.99 -0.11
C GLU A 205 -0.27 17.16 0.04
N ARG A 206 0.22 17.72 1.16
CA ARG A 206 1.66 17.81 1.43
C ARG A 206 2.30 16.44 1.55
N PHE A 207 1.66 15.52 2.28
CA PHE A 207 2.11 14.14 2.40
C PHE A 207 2.28 13.46 1.03
N PHE A 208 1.25 13.48 0.17
CA PHE A 208 1.28 12.86 -1.16
C PHE A 208 2.37 13.48 -2.04
N ARG A 209 2.54 14.81 -2.01
CA ARG A 209 3.61 15.50 -2.75
C ARG A 209 4.99 15.03 -2.30
N ASN A 210 5.25 15.12 -0.99
CA ASN A 210 6.54 14.78 -0.42
C ASN A 210 6.89 13.32 -0.67
N VAL A 211 5.97 12.39 -0.39
CA VAL A 211 6.24 10.96 -0.53
C VAL A 211 6.43 10.53 -1.98
N ALA A 212 5.65 11.10 -2.92
CA ALA A 212 5.80 10.80 -4.34
C ALA A 212 7.16 11.26 -4.88
N VAL A 213 7.62 12.46 -4.51
CA VAL A 213 8.91 13.01 -4.93
C VAL A 213 10.08 12.26 -4.27
N GLU A 214 9.99 12.00 -2.97
CA GLU A 214 11.06 11.29 -2.26
C GLU A 214 11.22 9.83 -2.73
N LEU A 215 10.12 9.14 -3.02
CA LEU A 215 10.18 7.80 -3.62
C LEU A 215 10.58 7.84 -5.10
N ALA A 216 10.38 8.96 -5.81
CA ALA A 216 10.89 9.15 -7.17
C ALA A 216 12.42 9.27 -7.17
N LYS A 217 13.02 9.90 -6.15
CA LYS A 217 14.49 9.95 -5.96
C LYS A 217 15.10 8.56 -5.79
N GLN A 218 14.31 7.59 -5.36
CA GLN A 218 14.69 6.17 -5.24
C GLN A 218 14.31 5.34 -6.48
N GLY A 219 13.74 5.97 -7.52
CA GLY A 219 13.28 5.29 -8.73
C GLY A 219 12.01 4.47 -8.58
N LEU A 220 11.30 4.59 -7.45
CA LEU A 220 10.14 3.76 -7.11
C LEU A 220 8.83 4.34 -7.65
N THR A 221 8.70 5.66 -7.75
CA THR A 221 7.46 6.31 -8.18
C THR A 221 7.15 6.09 -9.66
N ARG A 222 5.87 5.87 -9.96
CA ARG A 222 5.28 5.93 -11.30
C ARG A 222 4.03 6.80 -11.22
N LEU A 223 4.11 8.02 -11.75
CA LEU A 223 2.96 8.92 -11.85
C LEU A 223 2.44 8.90 -13.29
N CYS A 224 1.30 8.25 -13.51
CA CYS A 224 0.73 8.09 -14.84
C CYS A 224 -0.43 9.06 -15.08
N PHE A 225 -0.54 9.57 -16.30
CA PHE A 225 -1.70 10.33 -16.77
C PHE A 225 -2.21 9.75 -18.09
N LEU A 226 -3.52 9.56 -18.19
CA LEU A 226 -4.18 9.32 -19.47
C LEU A 226 -4.57 10.68 -20.06
N GLU A 227 -4.13 10.93 -21.28
CA GLU A 227 -4.39 12.16 -22.03
C GLU A 227 -5.33 11.87 -23.21
N VAL A 228 -6.32 12.75 -23.40
CA VAL A 228 -7.21 12.78 -24.57
C VAL A 228 -7.17 14.18 -25.16
N ASN A 229 -6.74 14.31 -26.42
CA ASN A 229 -6.55 15.60 -27.10
C ASN A 229 -5.70 16.59 -26.27
N ASN A 230 -4.58 16.11 -25.70
CA ASN A 230 -3.67 16.83 -24.80
C ASN A 230 -4.26 17.28 -23.45
N GLU A 231 -5.47 16.84 -23.09
CA GLU A 231 -6.02 17.04 -21.74
C GLU A 231 -5.75 15.82 -20.86
N ARG A 232 -5.18 16.02 -19.67
CA ARG A 232 -5.06 14.98 -18.63
C ARG A 232 -6.44 14.68 -18.03
N VAL A 233 -7.01 13.53 -18.40
CA VAL A 233 -8.39 13.13 -18.04
C VAL A 233 -8.44 12.07 -16.94
N ALA A 234 -7.35 11.33 -16.71
CA ALA A 234 -7.20 10.40 -15.59
C ALA A 234 -5.76 10.32 -15.11
N THR A 235 -5.56 9.90 -13.87
CA THR A 235 -4.25 9.76 -13.25
C THR A 235 -4.18 8.53 -12.33
N SER A 236 -2.97 8.03 -12.12
CA SER A 236 -2.66 7.10 -11.05
C SER A 236 -1.25 7.36 -10.50
N LEU A 237 -1.14 7.37 -9.18
CA LEU A 237 0.11 7.29 -8.46
C LEU A 237 0.35 5.83 -8.07
N SER A 238 1.49 5.31 -8.47
CA SER A 238 1.90 3.95 -8.16
C SER A 238 3.36 3.91 -7.72
N PHE A 239 3.74 2.84 -7.03
CA PHE A 239 5.12 2.58 -6.64
C PHE A 239 5.56 1.20 -7.08
N VAL A 240 6.81 1.05 -7.49
CA VAL A 240 7.38 -0.23 -7.93
C VAL A 240 8.44 -0.68 -6.92
N CYS A 241 8.26 -1.84 -6.30
CA CYS A 241 9.23 -2.44 -5.39
C CYS A 241 9.37 -3.94 -5.68
N THR A 242 10.61 -4.44 -5.80
CA THR A 242 10.89 -5.88 -5.98
C THR A 242 10.10 -6.56 -7.13
N GLY A 243 9.89 -5.83 -8.24
CA GLY A 243 9.14 -6.35 -9.39
C GLY A 243 7.61 -6.35 -9.21
N VAL A 244 7.08 -5.69 -8.18
CA VAL A 244 5.65 -5.49 -7.95
C VAL A 244 5.31 -4.03 -8.14
N ARG A 245 4.23 -3.74 -8.88
CA ARG A 245 3.68 -2.40 -9.02
C ARG A 245 2.42 -2.26 -8.18
N TYR A 246 2.45 -1.34 -7.24
CA TYR A 246 1.40 -1.02 -6.28
C TYR A 246 0.60 0.20 -6.75
N LEU A 247 -0.68 0.01 -7.11
CA LEU A 247 -1.59 1.09 -7.54
C LEU A 247 -2.12 1.86 -6.31
N TYR A 248 -1.28 2.70 -5.71
CA TYR A 248 -1.58 3.34 -4.44
C TYR A 248 -2.80 4.28 -4.47
N ASN A 249 -2.88 5.18 -5.45
CA ASN A 249 -4.05 6.05 -5.57
C ASN A 249 -4.29 6.50 -7.01
N SER A 250 -5.49 7.01 -7.30
CA SER A 250 -5.92 7.37 -8.65
C SER A 250 -6.96 8.48 -8.66
N GLY A 251 -7.20 9.05 -9.82
CA GLY A 251 -8.20 10.07 -10.02
C GLY A 251 -8.62 10.16 -11.48
N TYR A 252 -9.76 10.76 -11.74
CA TYR A 252 -10.19 11.04 -13.10
C TYR A 252 -11.20 12.19 -13.13
N ASN A 253 -11.28 12.85 -14.28
CA ASN A 253 -12.29 13.85 -14.57
C ASN A 253 -13.62 13.13 -14.93
N PRO A 254 -14.70 13.27 -14.13
CA PRO A 254 -15.98 12.61 -14.39
C PRO A 254 -16.62 12.97 -15.72
N ALA A 255 -16.27 14.12 -16.33
CA ALA A 255 -16.73 14.52 -17.65
C ALA A 255 -16.35 13.51 -18.76
N HIS A 256 -15.30 12.70 -18.54
CA HIS A 256 -14.84 11.65 -19.46
C HIS A 256 -15.21 10.23 -19.00
N SER A 257 -16.10 10.09 -18.02
CA SER A 257 -16.53 8.78 -17.48
C SER A 257 -17.15 7.86 -18.54
N ASN A 258 -17.84 8.41 -19.54
CA ASN A 258 -18.39 7.69 -20.69
C ASN A 258 -17.34 6.92 -21.52
N LEU A 259 -16.08 7.38 -21.48
CA LEU A 259 -14.92 6.73 -22.11
C LEU A 259 -14.21 5.72 -21.18
N SER A 260 -14.63 5.60 -19.92
CA SER A 260 -14.01 4.73 -18.91
C SER A 260 -12.53 5.05 -18.65
N VAL A 261 -12.16 6.34 -18.66
CA VAL A 261 -10.77 6.81 -18.57
C VAL A 261 -9.99 6.30 -17.36
N GLY A 262 -10.61 6.23 -16.17
CA GLY A 262 -9.94 5.71 -14.96
C GLY A 262 -9.55 4.23 -15.10
N LEU A 263 -10.51 3.38 -15.51
CA LEU A 263 -10.28 1.95 -15.76
C LEU A 263 -9.20 1.73 -16.83
N LEU A 264 -9.29 2.47 -17.94
CA LEU A 264 -8.34 2.32 -19.05
C LEU A 264 -6.94 2.83 -18.70
N ASN A 265 -6.83 3.85 -17.83
CA ASN A 265 -5.55 4.25 -17.27
C ASN A 265 -4.90 3.12 -16.46
N HIS A 266 -5.68 2.38 -15.66
CA HIS A 266 -5.18 1.19 -14.94
C HIS A 266 -4.80 0.05 -15.89
N ALA A 267 -5.61 -0.24 -16.90
CA ALA A 267 -5.30 -1.27 -17.88
C ALA A 267 -4.00 -0.98 -18.66
N LEU A 268 -3.75 0.29 -19.00
CA LEU A 268 -2.50 0.72 -19.63
C LEU A 268 -1.31 0.63 -18.65
N ALA A 269 -1.50 0.93 -17.37
CA ALA A 269 -0.47 0.72 -16.36
C ALA A 269 -0.14 -0.77 -16.15
N ILE A 270 -1.12 -1.68 -16.26
CA ILE A 270 -0.88 -3.13 -16.29
C ILE A 270 -0.03 -3.49 -17.53
N LYS A 271 -0.40 -2.96 -18.70
CA LYS A 271 0.37 -3.16 -19.94
C LYS A 271 1.82 -2.73 -19.80
N SER A 272 2.07 -1.51 -19.30
CA SER A 272 3.45 -1.02 -19.14
C SER A 272 4.21 -1.80 -18.07
N SER A 273 3.52 -2.36 -17.06
CA SER A 273 4.15 -3.26 -16.08
C SER A 273 4.62 -4.56 -16.70
N ILE A 274 3.81 -5.17 -17.57
CA ILE A 274 4.17 -6.39 -18.31
C ILE A 274 5.37 -6.11 -19.23
N GLU A 275 5.33 -5.01 -19.98
CA GLU A 275 6.41 -4.59 -20.89
C GLU A 275 7.72 -4.29 -20.15
N SER A 276 7.62 -3.84 -18.89
CA SER A 276 8.76 -3.59 -18.01
C SER A 276 9.24 -4.85 -17.26
N GLY A 277 8.60 -6.00 -17.46
CA GLY A 277 8.97 -7.26 -16.82
C GLY A 277 8.62 -7.35 -15.34
N HIS A 278 7.65 -6.56 -14.85
CA HIS A 278 7.14 -6.71 -13.49
C HIS A 278 6.40 -8.05 -13.34
N ARG A 279 6.51 -8.66 -12.16
CA ARG A 279 5.89 -9.93 -11.81
C ARG A 279 4.46 -9.77 -11.32
N VAL A 280 4.15 -8.71 -10.59
CA VAL A 280 2.83 -8.51 -9.97
C VAL A 280 2.32 -7.09 -10.21
N PHE A 281 1.03 -6.97 -10.47
CA PHE A 281 0.29 -5.72 -10.34
C PHE A 281 -0.66 -5.83 -9.16
N ASP A 282 -0.45 -5.01 -8.14
CA ASP A 282 -1.19 -5.00 -6.89
C ASP A 282 -2.14 -3.79 -6.89
N PHE A 283 -3.44 -4.04 -6.76
CA PHE A 283 -4.46 -2.98 -6.76
C PHE A 283 -4.64 -2.32 -5.39
N MET A 284 -3.86 -2.75 -4.40
CA MET A 284 -3.97 -2.34 -3.01
C MET A 284 -5.33 -2.71 -2.39
N ARG A 285 -5.52 -2.30 -1.13
CA ARG A 285 -6.70 -2.57 -0.33
C ARG A 285 -8.01 -2.15 -1.02
N GLY A 286 -9.04 -2.95 -0.82
CA GLY A 286 -10.42 -2.69 -1.23
C GLY A 286 -10.92 -3.63 -2.31
N SER A 287 -12.23 -3.86 -2.31
CA SER A 287 -12.95 -4.81 -3.18
C SER A 287 -13.70 -4.14 -4.34
N GLU A 288 -13.19 -3.04 -4.87
CA GLU A 288 -13.84 -2.35 -5.99
C GLU A 288 -13.94 -3.26 -7.22
N ALA A 289 -15.16 -3.35 -7.77
CA ALA A 289 -15.49 -4.27 -8.86
C ALA A 289 -14.54 -4.20 -10.07
N TYR A 290 -13.95 -3.03 -10.34
CA TYR A 290 -13.03 -2.85 -11.46
C TYR A 290 -11.74 -3.65 -11.32
N LYS A 291 -11.26 -3.90 -10.10
CA LYS A 291 -10.04 -4.69 -9.83
C LYS A 291 -10.21 -6.11 -10.36
N TYR A 292 -11.37 -6.71 -10.07
CA TYR A 292 -11.74 -8.05 -10.56
C TYR A 292 -12.04 -8.09 -12.06
N HIS A 293 -12.62 -7.02 -12.63
CA HIS A 293 -12.77 -6.91 -14.09
C HIS A 293 -11.42 -6.84 -14.81
N LEU A 294 -10.36 -6.40 -14.13
CA LEU A 294 -8.99 -6.40 -14.63
C LEU A 294 -8.22 -7.68 -14.25
N GLY A 295 -8.87 -8.66 -13.61
CA GLY A 295 -8.27 -9.95 -13.28
C GLY A 295 -7.69 -10.05 -11.87
N GLY A 296 -7.96 -9.09 -10.99
CA GLY A 296 -7.55 -9.13 -9.59
C GLY A 296 -8.08 -10.35 -8.86
N ILE A 297 -7.21 -10.97 -8.06
CA ILE A 297 -7.51 -12.08 -7.15
C ILE A 297 -7.17 -11.62 -5.73
N ASP A 298 -8.09 -11.83 -4.81
CA ASP A 298 -7.93 -11.38 -3.43
C ASP A 298 -6.75 -12.03 -2.74
N ARG A 299 -6.06 -11.22 -1.94
CA ARG A 299 -5.34 -11.66 -0.74
C ARG A 299 -6.00 -11.06 0.48
N GLN A 300 -6.04 -11.80 1.57
CA GLN A 300 -6.63 -11.30 2.80
C GLN A 300 -5.66 -10.36 3.53
N ILE A 301 -6.24 -9.34 4.14
CA ILE A 301 -5.60 -8.44 5.09
C ILE A 301 -6.24 -8.67 6.44
N CYS A 302 -5.42 -8.80 7.47
CA CYS A 302 -5.84 -9.14 8.81
C CYS A 302 -5.45 -8.03 9.78
N ALA A 303 -6.23 -7.92 10.85
CA ALA A 303 -5.90 -7.17 12.04
C ALA A 303 -5.65 -8.15 13.19
N LEU A 304 -4.61 -7.89 13.98
CA LEU A 304 -4.36 -8.53 15.26
C LEU A 304 -4.52 -7.50 16.36
N THR A 305 -5.42 -7.76 17.29
CA THR A 305 -5.58 -6.96 18.52
C THR A 305 -5.23 -7.81 19.73
N ALA A 306 -4.46 -7.28 20.66
CA ALA A 306 -4.19 -7.93 21.93
C ALA A 306 -4.51 -7.01 23.11
N PHE A 307 -5.12 -7.57 24.15
CA PHE A 307 -5.44 -6.88 25.40
C PHE A 307 -4.72 -7.54 26.57
N ARG A 308 -4.15 -6.74 27.48
CA ARG A 308 -3.72 -7.29 28.77
C ARG A 308 -4.95 -7.80 29.50
N GLN A 309 -4.87 -9.02 30.00
CA GLN A 309 -5.83 -9.46 30.99
C GLN A 309 -5.65 -8.56 32.22
N SER A 310 -6.76 -7.98 32.68
CA SER A 310 -6.75 -7.33 33.99
C SER A 310 -6.41 -8.42 34.99
N ASP A 311 -5.48 -8.17 35.91
CA ASP A 311 -5.36 -9.03 37.08
C ASP A 311 -6.75 -9.04 37.73
N SER A 312 -7.46 -10.16 37.61
CA SER A 312 -8.67 -10.39 38.39
C SER A 312 -8.21 -10.29 39.84
N MET A 313 -8.54 -9.16 40.48
CA MET A 313 -8.33 -8.93 41.90
C MET A 313 -9.00 -10.09 42.64
N ASN A 314 -8.19 -11.05 43.06
CA ASN A 314 -8.52 -12.02 44.10
C ASN A 314 -7.86 -11.56 45.39
#